data_AF-A0A068RWW1-F1
#
_entry.id   AF-A0A068RWW1-F1
#
_cell.length_a   1.000
_cell.length_b   1.000
_cell.length_c   1.000
_cell.angle_alpha   90.00
_cell.angle_beta   90.00
_cell.angle_gamma   90.00
#
_symmetry.space_group_name_H-M   'P 1'
#
loop_
_entity.id
_entity.type
_entity.pdbx_description
1 polymer ?
#
loop_
_entity_poly.entity_id
_entity_poly.type
_entity_poly.pdbx_seq_one_letter_code
_entity_poly.pdbx_strand_id
1 'polypeptide(L)'
;MTDNVFSIRLSPRKIRWTQIYRRVNKKGISVEVRAKRTRRTVKHERAVVGASWEEIRAKRTEKPEARAAARQAAKDAKKSSKPAPAKKA
;
A
#
# COMPACT_ATOMS: atom_id res chain seq x y z
N MET A 1 10.67 36.92 -38.31
CA MET A 1 11.80 36.51 -37.42
C MET A 1 12.10 35.02 -37.46
N THR A 2 11.11 34.17 -37.76
CA THR A 2 11.28 32.71 -37.92
C THR A 2 12.03 32.32 -39.20
N ASP A 3 11.88 33.10 -40.27
CA ASP A 3 12.47 32.80 -41.59
C ASP A 3 14.01 32.83 -41.58
N ASN A 4 14.61 33.79 -40.88
CA ASN A 4 16.08 33.88 -40.75
C ASN A 4 16.68 32.66 -40.02
N VAL A 5 15.99 32.16 -38.98
CA VAL A 5 16.42 31.00 -38.18
C VAL A 5 16.43 29.71 -39.01
N PHE A 6 15.46 29.59 -39.92
CA PHE A 6 15.36 28.44 -40.81
C PHE A 6 16.48 28.45 -41.85
N SER A 7 16.79 29.60 -42.44
CA SER A 7 17.89 29.77 -43.40
C SER A 7 19.27 29.44 -42.81
N ILE A 8 19.53 29.81 -41.56
CA ILE A 8 20.77 29.48 -40.84
C ILE A 8 20.76 28.07 -40.20
N ARG A 9 19.68 27.28 -40.41
CA ARG A 9 19.50 25.91 -39.92
C ARG A 9 19.64 25.76 -38.39
N LEU A 10 19.30 26.81 -37.63
CA LEU A 10 19.33 26.74 -36.17
C LEU A 10 18.08 26.01 -35.66
N SER A 11 18.28 25.04 -34.75
CA SER A 11 17.16 24.32 -34.15
C SER A 11 16.33 25.25 -33.24
N PRO A 12 15.02 25.35 -33.43
CA PRO A 12 14.13 26.11 -32.54
C PRO A 12 14.21 25.64 -31.08
N ARG A 13 14.57 24.38 -30.83
CA ARG A 13 14.79 23.84 -29.47
C ARG A 13 15.91 24.53 -28.70
N LYS A 14 16.82 25.25 -29.37
CA LYS A 14 17.96 25.96 -28.76
C LYS A 14 17.70 27.46 -28.61
N ILE A 15 16.65 27.99 -29.22
CA ILE A 15 16.36 29.43 -29.23
C ILE A 15 15.39 29.77 -28.10
N ARG A 16 15.91 30.51 -27.12
CA ARG A 16 15.31 30.71 -25.78
C ARG A 16 13.90 31.29 -25.77
N TRP A 17 13.58 32.14 -26.75
CA TRP A 17 12.29 32.81 -26.82
C TRP A 17 11.23 32.00 -27.58
N THR A 18 11.61 30.92 -28.28
CA THR A 18 10.66 30.15 -29.08
C THR A 18 9.71 29.33 -28.23
N GLN A 19 8.51 29.07 -28.76
CA GLN A 19 7.53 28.23 -28.09
C GLN A 19 8.00 26.79 -27.90
N ILE A 20 8.81 26.24 -28.84
CA ILE A 20 9.37 24.88 -28.73
C ILE A 20 10.35 24.80 -27.57
N TYR A 21 11.29 25.74 -27.48
CA TYR A 21 12.17 25.87 -26.32
C TYR A 21 11.36 25.97 -25.03
N ARG A 22 10.33 26.82 -24.99
CA ARG A 22 9.48 26.95 -23.79
C ARG A 22 8.78 25.65 -23.41
N ARG A 23 8.26 24.85 -24.36
CA ARG A 23 7.64 23.55 -24.06
C ARG A 23 8.65 22.52 -23.52
N VAL A 24 9.79 22.33 -24.20
CA VAL A 24 10.79 21.33 -23.78
C VAL A 24 11.50 21.73 -22.48
N ASN A 25 11.68 23.03 -22.25
CA ASN A 25 12.22 23.59 -21.00
C ASN A 25 11.13 23.89 -19.96
N LYS A 26 9.87 23.47 -20.19
CA LYS A 26 8.73 23.63 -19.27
C LYS A 26 8.49 25.07 -18.78
N LYS A 27 8.84 26.07 -19.59
CA LYS A 27 8.60 27.49 -19.29
C LYS A 27 7.11 27.80 -19.47
N GLY A 28 6.47 28.31 -18.41
CA GLY A 28 5.06 28.71 -18.44
C GLY A 28 4.07 27.55 -18.42
N ILE A 29 4.52 26.33 -18.11
CA ILE A 29 3.62 25.23 -17.75
C ILE A 29 3.30 25.41 -16.27
N SER A 30 2.06 25.79 -15.92
CA SER A 30 1.57 25.63 -14.56
C SER A 30 1.47 24.14 -14.28
N VAL A 31 2.28 23.64 -13.35
CA VAL A 31 2.41 22.22 -12.99
C VAL A 31 1.20 21.76 -12.13
N GLU A 32 -0.01 22.24 -12.44
CA GLU A 32 -1.23 21.96 -11.67
C GLU A 32 -2.13 20.91 -12.31
N VAL A 33 -1.62 20.15 -13.28
CA VAL A 33 -2.26 18.89 -13.67
C VAL A 33 -1.31 17.74 -13.31
N ARG A 34 -1.09 17.57 -12.01
CA ARG A 34 -0.63 16.29 -11.49
C ARG A 34 -1.80 15.33 -11.61
N ALA A 35 -1.63 14.24 -12.35
CA ALA A 35 -2.63 13.17 -12.41
C ALA A 35 -3.04 12.79 -10.98
N LYS A 36 -4.34 12.89 -10.67
CA LYS A 36 -4.89 12.47 -9.38
C LYS A 36 -4.60 10.98 -9.23
N ARG A 37 -3.59 10.64 -8.41
CA ARG A 37 -3.24 9.26 -8.12
C ARG A 37 -4.40 8.65 -7.35
N THR A 38 -5.18 7.79 -8.00
CA THR A 38 -6.19 6.99 -7.31
C THR A 38 -5.47 5.90 -6.50
N ARG A 39 -5.87 5.74 -5.24
CA ARG A 39 -5.36 4.64 -4.42
C ARG A 39 -6.00 3.34 -4.90
N ARG A 40 -5.20 2.29 -5.10
CA ARG A 40 -5.69 0.94 -5.39
C ARG A 40 -5.67 0.13 -4.11
N THR A 41 -6.78 -0.47 -3.74
CA THR A 41 -6.85 -1.42 -2.61
C THR A 41 -6.43 -2.80 -3.10
N VAL A 42 -5.49 -3.43 -2.40
CA VAL A 42 -5.11 -4.83 -2.65
C VAL A 42 -6.01 -5.73 -1.81
N LYS A 43 -6.66 -6.70 -2.45
CA LYS A 43 -7.51 -7.69 -1.77
C LYS A 43 -6.73 -8.97 -1.47
N HIS A 44 -6.92 -9.52 -0.28
CA HIS A 44 -6.31 -10.77 0.18
C HIS A 44 -7.40 -11.77 0.61
N GLU A 45 -8.29 -12.10 -0.30
CA GLU A 45 -9.35 -13.10 -0.12
C GLU A 45 -8.85 -14.43 -0.70
N ARG A 46 -7.97 -15.13 0.03
CA ARG A 46 -7.40 -16.41 -0.41
C ARG A 46 -7.62 -17.47 0.65
N ALA A 47 -8.08 -18.65 0.22
CA ALA A 47 -8.08 -19.85 1.04
C ALA A 47 -6.65 -20.36 1.24
N VAL A 48 -6.43 -21.12 2.31
CA VAL A 48 -5.14 -21.73 2.64
C VAL A 48 -5.32 -23.25 2.64
N VAL A 49 -4.28 -24.02 2.31
CA VAL A 49 -4.35 -25.48 2.36
C VAL A 49 -4.81 -25.92 3.77
N GLY A 50 -5.92 -26.66 3.83
CA GLY A 50 -6.52 -27.12 5.09
C GLY A 50 -7.52 -26.16 5.75
N ALA A 51 -7.84 -25.00 5.16
CA ALA A 51 -8.90 -24.11 5.63
C ALA A 51 -9.51 -23.27 4.50
N SER A 52 -10.84 -23.27 4.39
CA SER A 52 -11.53 -22.41 3.43
C SER A 52 -11.51 -20.92 3.86
N TRP A 53 -11.70 -20.01 2.89
CA TRP A 53 -11.74 -18.57 3.19
C TRP A 53 -12.86 -18.20 4.18
N GLU A 54 -14.03 -18.83 4.07
CA GLU A 54 -15.17 -18.57 4.95
C GLU A 54 -14.90 -19.04 6.39
N GLU A 55 -14.25 -20.19 6.58
CA GLU A 55 -13.83 -20.64 7.92
C GLU A 55 -12.85 -19.67 8.59
N ILE A 56 -11.89 -19.14 7.83
CA ILE A 56 -10.93 -18.15 8.32
C ILE A 56 -11.65 -16.86 8.70
N ARG A 57 -12.60 -16.42 7.87
CA ARG A 57 -13.40 -15.21 8.11
C ARG A 57 -14.29 -15.35 9.35
N ALA A 58 -14.92 -16.50 9.53
CA ALA A 58 -15.77 -16.79 10.69
C ALA A 58 -14.96 -16.68 12.00
N LYS A 59 -13.81 -17.37 12.09
CA LYS A 59 -12.90 -17.29 13.24
C LYS A 59 -12.42 -15.86 13.51
N ARG A 60 -12.12 -15.09 12.45
CA ARG A 60 -11.72 -13.68 12.54
C ARG A 60 -12.85 -12.74 12.99
N THR A 61 -14.11 -13.10 12.80
CA THR A 61 -15.25 -12.24 13.11
C THR A 61 -15.87 -12.56 14.48
N GLU A 62 -15.41 -13.60 15.16
CA GLU A 62 -15.87 -13.94 16.52
C GLU A 62 -15.83 -12.76 17.49
N LYS A 63 -16.89 -12.64 18.30
CA LYS A 63 -17.03 -11.60 19.30
C LYS A 63 -15.87 -11.64 20.32
N PRO A 64 -15.39 -10.47 20.79
CA PRO A 64 -14.26 -10.40 21.71
C PRO A 64 -14.53 -11.13 23.04
N GLU A 65 -15.78 -11.19 23.49
CA GLU A 65 -16.20 -11.90 24.71
C GLU A 65 -15.97 -13.41 24.60
N ALA A 66 -16.38 -14.03 23.49
CA ALA A 66 -16.15 -15.46 23.23
C ALA A 66 -14.65 -15.79 23.18
N ARG A 67 -13.83 -14.90 22.60
CA ARG A 67 -12.37 -15.06 22.60
C ARG A 67 -11.76 -14.93 23.99
N ALA A 68 -12.27 -14.00 24.80
CA ALA A 68 -11.78 -13.81 26.16
C ALA A 68 -12.08 -15.05 27.02
N ALA A 69 -13.29 -15.60 26.92
CA ALA A 69 -13.68 -16.84 27.59
C ALA A 69 -12.81 -18.03 27.17
N ALA A 70 -12.60 -18.23 25.86
CA ALA A 70 -11.73 -19.30 25.36
C ALA A 70 -10.27 -19.13 25.81
N ARG A 71 -9.76 -17.89 25.88
CA ARG A 71 -8.42 -17.59 26.42
C ARG A 71 -8.31 -17.87 27.90
N GLN A 72 -9.34 -17.57 28.69
CA GLN A 72 -9.36 -17.86 30.14
C GLN A 72 -9.41 -19.37 30.38
N ALA A 73 -10.32 -20.08 29.73
CA ALA A 73 -10.40 -21.54 29.80
C ALA A 73 -9.06 -22.22 29.42
N ALA A 74 -8.38 -21.74 28.38
CA ALA A 74 -7.06 -22.24 28.00
C ALA A 74 -5.97 -21.94 29.05
N LYS A 75 -6.02 -20.78 29.72
CA LYS A 75 -5.11 -20.43 30.82
C LYS A 75 -5.34 -21.33 32.03
N ASP A 76 -6.59 -21.61 32.36
CA ASP A 76 -6.94 -22.42 33.52
C ASP A 76 -6.59 -23.89 33.29
N ALA A 77 -6.85 -24.42 32.07
CA ALA A 77 -6.38 -25.74 31.66
C ALA A 77 -4.84 -25.86 31.69
N LYS A 78 -4.12 -24.79 31.36
CA LYS A 78 -2.65 -24.76 31.44
C LYS A 78 -2.13 -24.68 32.87
N LYS A 79 -2.89 -24.07 33.79
CA LYS A 79 -2.55 -24.05 35.22
C LYS A 79 -2.82 -25.40 35.87
N SER A 80 -3.92 -26.08 35.52
CA SER A 80 -4.25 -27.40 36.07
C SER A 80 -3.36 -28.53 35.54
N SER A 81 -2.81 -28.38 34.33
CA SER A 81 -1.85 -29.34 33.75
C SER A 81 -0.38 -29.05 34.10
N LYS A 82 -0.09 -27.96 34.82
CA LYS A 82 1.27 -27.69 35.28
C LYS A 82 1.53 -28.52 36.54
N PRO A 83 2.43 -29.52 36.51
CA PRO A 83 2.76 -30.30 37.70
C PRO A 83 3.28 -29.33 38.77
N ALA A 84 2.76 -29.47 40.00
CA ALA A 84 3.17 -28.64 41.13
C ALA A 84 4.70 -28.64 41.24
N PRO A 85 5.36 -27.48 41.48
CA PRO A 85 6.79 -27.47 41.74
C PRO A 85 7.02 -28.38 42.93
N ALA A 86 7.75 -29.48 42.70
CA ALA A 86 8.12 -30.42 43.74
C ALA A 86 8.65 -29.62 44.93
N LYS A 87 7.92 -29.66 46.05
CA LYS A 87 8.43 -29.16 47.32
C LYS A 87 9.73 -29.88 47.57
N LYS A 88 10.86 -29.19 47.38
CA LYS A 88 12.16 -29.69 47.80
C LYS A 88 12.11 -29.80 49.32
N ALA A 89 12.15 -31.04 49.81
CA ALA A 89 12.49 -31.38 51.18
C ALA A 89 13.96 -31.05 51.44
#